data_AF-A0A945YY85-F1
#
_entry.id   AF-A0A945YY85-F1
#
_cell.length_a   1.000
_cell.length_b   1.000
_cell.length_c   1.000
_cell.angle_alpha   90.00
_cell.angle_beta   90.00
_cell.angle_gamma   90.00
#
_symmetry.space_group_name_H-M   'P 1'
#
loop_
_entity.id
_entity.type
_entity.pdbx_description
1 polymer ?
#
loop_
_entity_poly.entity_id
_entity_poly.type
_entity_poly.pdbx_seq_one_letter_code
_entity_poly.pdbx_strand_id
1 'polypeptide(L)' 'MSSKEILEQAMALKPDERFMIVESLLKSLDEPDRKIDEIWAEEAEKRLKAYRDGNLEGIPMEEIFKDE' A
#
# COMPACT_ATOMS: atom_id res chain seq x y z
N MET A 1 -14.39 -8.86 -23.76
CA MET A 1 -12.94 -8.86 -23.99
C MET A 1 -12.28 -9.67 -22.89
N SER A 2 -11.51 -10.68 -23.22
CA SER A 2 -10.71 -11.43 -22.24
C SER A 2 -9.43 -10.67 -21.87
N SER A 3 -8.84 -10.96 -20.72
CA SER A 3 -7.55 -10.40 -20.32
C SER A 3 -6.44 -10.68 -21.35
N LYS A 4 -6.53 -11.83 -22.02
CA LYS A 4 -5.61 -12.22 -23.09
C LYS A 4 -5.75 -11.32 -24.33
N GLU A 5 -6.97 -11.02 -24.76
CA GLU A 5 -7.23 -10.12 -25.89
C GLU A 5 -6.74 -8.69 -25.62
N ILE A 6 -6.89 -8.21 -24.38
CA ILE A 6 -6.39 -6.89 -23.96
C ILE A 6 -4.86 -6.86 -23.96
N LEU A 7 -4.23 -7.93 -23.46
CA LEU A 7 -2.77 -8.05 -23.45
C LEU A 7 -2.21 -8.07 -24.88
N GLU A 8 -2.82 -8.81 -25.79
CA GLU A 8 -2.41 -8.85 -27.20
C GLU A 8 -2.50 -7.46 -27.85
N GLN A 9 -3.56 -6.69 -27.57
CA GLN A 9 -3.70 -5.31 -28.04
C GLN A 9 -2.64 -4.39 -27.43
N ALA A 10 -2.39 -4.47 -26.13
CA ALA A 10 -1.37 -3.66 -25.45
C ALA A 10 0.03 -3.96 -26.00
N MET A 11 0.35 -5.22 -26.31
CA MET A 11 1.65 -5.60 -26.87
C MET A 11 1.88 -5.06 -28.29
N ALA A 12 0.82 -4.76 -29.05
CA ALA A 12 0.90 -4.17 -30.38
C ALA A 12 1.21 -2.66 -30.38
N LEU A 13 1.12 -1.99 -29.22
CA LEU A 13 1.37 -0.55 -29.08
C LEU A 13 2.87 -0.22 -29.08
N LYS A 14 3.18 1.07 -29.30
CA LYS A 14 4.54 1.57 -29.19
C LYS A 14 5.04 1.51 -27.74
N PRO A 15 6.36 1.45 -27.51
CA PRO A 15 6.91 1.32 -26.16
C PRO A 15 6.42 2.37 -25.15
N ASP A 16 6.25 3.62 -25.57
CA ASP A 16 5.76 4.74 -24.76
C ASP A 16 4.29 4.57 -24.36
N GLU A 17 3.44 4.15 -25.28
CA GLU A 17 2.03 3.85 -25.00
C GLU A 17 1.89 2.65 -24.06
N ARG A 18 2.72 1.61 -24.24
CA ARG A 18 2.76 0.48 -23.31
C ARG A 18 3.16 0.92 -21.90
N PHE A 19 4.16 1.79 -21.79
CA PHE A 19 4.60 2.32 -20.50
C PHE A 19 3.46 3.07 -19.78
N MET A 20 2.74 3.91 -20.51
CA MET A 20 1.56 4.63 -19.98
C MET A 20 0.47 3.70 -19.44
N ILE A 21 0.21 2.58 -20.14
CA ILE A 21 -0.74 1.57 -19.68
C ILE A 21 -0.24 0.88 -18.42
N VAL A 22 1.04 0.49 -18.37
CA VAL A 22 1.65 -0.15 -17.19
C VAL A 22 1.56 0.77 -15.97
N GLU A 23 1.94 2.05 -16.10
CA GLU A 23 1.84 3.01 -14.99
C GLU A 23 0.40 3.17 -14.50
N SER A 24 -0.55 3.27 -15.41
CA SER A 24 -1.97 3.42 -15.07
C SER A 24 -2.51 2.19 -14.32
N LEU A 25 -2.13 0.98 -14.76
CA LEU A 25 -2.51 -0.26 -14.10
C LEU A 25 -1.87 -0.37 -12.72
N LEU A 26 -0.58 -0.08 -12.59
CA LEU A 26 0.11 -0.07 -11.29
C LEU A 26 -0.56 0.91 -10.32
N LYS A 27 -0.86 2.12 -10.79
CA LYS A 27 -1.56 3.13 -9.99
C LYS A 27 -2.95 2.68 -9.54
N SER A 28 -3.66 1.90 -10.36
CA SER A 28 -4.98 1.36 -10.00
C SER A 28 -4.92 0.24 -8.95
N LEU A 29 -3.78 -0.45 -8.83
CA LEU A 29 -3.55 -1.48 -7.82
C LEU A 29 -3.07 -0.88 -6.50
N ASP A 30 -2.36 0.24 -6.58
CA ASP A 30 -1.80 0.99 -5.45
C ASP A 30 -2.58 2.29 -5.20
N GLU A 31 -3.87 2.30 -5.49
CA GLU A 31 -4.70 3.49 -5.26
C GLU A 31 -4.96 3.62 -3.74
N PRO A 32 -4.48 4.68 -3.09
CA PRO A 32 -4.70 4.86 -1.66
C PRO A 32 -6.19 5.06 -1.39
N ASP A 33 -6.75 4.17 -0.57
CA ASP A 33 -8.10 4.33 -0.06
C ASP A 33 -8.07 5.32 1.10
N ARG A 34 -8.49 6.56 0.80
CA ARG A 34 -8.53 7.65 1.79
C ARG A 34 -9.31 7.30 3.05
N LYS A 35 -10.33 6.46 2.95
CA LYS A 35 -11.10 6.01 4.11
C LYS A 35 -10.27 5.07 4.99
N ILE A 36 -9.49 4.19 4.37
CA ILE A 36 -8.54 3.33 5.09
C ILE A 36 -7.47 4.22 5.74
N ASP A 37 -6.91 5.19 5.02
CA ASP A 37 -5.91 6.12 5.56
C ASP A 37 -6.43 6.88 6.80
N GLU A 38 -7.67 7.37 6.76
CA GLU A 38 -8.33 8.03 7.90
C GLU A 38 -8.47 7.09 9.11
N ILE A 39 -8.89 5.84 8.89
CA ILE A 39 -8.99 4.83 9.95
C ILE A 39 -7.62 4.50 10.55
N TRP A 40 -6.58 4.39 9.72
CA TRP A 40 -5.22 4.16 10.18
C TRP A 40 -4.67 5.33 10.99
N ALA A 41 -4.95 6.57 10.57
CA ALA A 41 -4.54 7.77 11.30
C ALA A 41 -5.18 7.81 12.69
N GLU A 42 -6.50 7.57 12.79
CA GLU A 42 -7.22 7.52 14.06
C GLU A 42 -6.65 6.44 14.99
N GLU A 43 -6.45 5.21 14.49
CA GLU A 43 -5.93 4.11 15.29
C GLU A 43 -4.48 4.35 15.73
N ALA A 44 -3.63 4.93 14.87
CA ALA A 44 -2.26 5.27 15.19
C ALA A 44 -2.19 6.32 16.33
N GLU A 45 -2.98 7.39 16.24
CA GLU A 45 -3.07 8.41 17.29
C GLU A 45 -3.56 7.82 18.61
N LYS A 46 -4.61 6.99 18.54
CA LYS A 46 -5.18 6.31 19.71
C LYS A 46 -4.16 5.40 20.39
N ARG A 47 -3.42 4.58 19.64
CA ARG A 47 -2.38 3.69 20.18
C ARG A 47 -1.23 4.48 20.80
N LEU A 48 -0.78 5.53 20.13
CA LEU A 48 0.29 6.39 20.64
C LEU A 48 -0.11 7.06 21.96
N LYS A 49 -1.35 7.53 22.06
CA LYS A 49 -1.88 8.09 23.30
C LYS A 49 -1.94 7.04 24.41
N ALA A 50 -2.50 5.86 24.14
CA ALA A 50 -2.59 4.78 25.12
C ALA A 50 -1.21 4.36 25.64
N TYR A 51 -0.21 4.27 24.77
CA TYR A 51 1.18 3.99 25.14
C TYR A 51 1.77 5.09 26.06
N ARG A 52 1.62 6.36 25.67
CA ARG A 52 2.11 7.51 26.47
C ARG A 52 1.44 7.63 27.84
N ASP A 53 0.17 7.25 27.92
CA ASP A 53 -0.58 7.23 29.19
C ASP A 53 -0.27 5.99 30.06
N GLY A 54 0.56 5.06 29.59
CA GLY A 54 0.88 3.81 30.30
C GLY A 54 -0.24 2.76 30.25
N ASN A 55 -1.24 2.95 29.38
CA ASN A 55 -2.38 2.04 29.20
C ASN A 55 -2.13 0.98 28.11
N LEU A 56 -0.97 1.01 27.46
CA LEU A 56 -0.57 0.06 26.43
C LEU A 56 0.91 -0.31 26.63
N GLU A 57 1.20 -1.60 26.74
CA GLU A 57 2.56 -2.11 26.80
C GLU A 57 3.18 -2.15 25.40
N GLY A 58 4.40 -1.65 25.27
CA GLY A 58 5.20 -1.76 24.06
C GLY A 58 6.13 -2.97 24.11
N ILE A 59 6.61 -3.39 22.94
CA ILE A 59 7.66 -4.40 22.84
C ILE A 59 9.00 -3.67 22.72
N PRO A 60 10.03 -4.01 23.53
CA PRO A 60 11.35 -3.40 23.40
C PRO A 60 11.94 -3.63 22.00
N MET A 61 12.65 -2.63 21.49
CA MET A 61 13.24 -2.69 20.14
C MET A 61 14.22 -3.85 20.01
N GLU A 62 14.99 -4.10 21.05
CA GLU A 62 15.96 -5.20 21.13
C GLU A 62 15.29 -6.55 20.96
N GLU A 63 14.01 -6.72 21.32
CA GLU A 63 13.30 -7.98 21.10
C GLU A 63 12.84 -8.18 19.66
N ILE A 64 12.55 -7.08 18.95
CA ILE A 64 12.12 -7.12 17.55
C ILE A 64 13.29 -7.48 16.62
N PHE A 65 14.49 -6.99 16.91
CA PHE A 65 15.68 -7.15 16.05
C PHE A 65 16.65 -8.23 16.53
N LYS A 66 16.19 -9.17 17.38
CA LYS A 66 17.04 -10.22 17.95
C LYS A 66 17.64 -11.19 16.92
N ASP A 67 16.98 -11.35 15.77
CA ASP A 67 17.31 -12.34 14.74
C ASP A 67 17.80 -11.72 13.40
N GLU A 68 18.12 -10.42 13.38
CA GLU A 68 18.86 -9.78 12.25
C GLU A 68 20.38 -9.96 12.41
#